data_AF-A0AAD2YNI0-F1
#
_entry.id   AF-A0AAD2YNI0-F1
#
_cell.length_a   1.000
_cell.length_b   1.000
_cell.length_c   1.000
_cell.angle_alpha   90.00
_cell.angle_beta   90.00
_cell.angle_gamma   90.00
#
_symmetry.space_group_name_H-M   'P 1'
#
loop_
_entity.id
_entity.type
_entity.pdbx_description
1 polymer ?
#
loop_
_entity_poly.entity_id
_entity_poly.type
_entity_poly.pdbx_seq_one_letter_code
_entity_poly.pdbx_strand_id
1 'polypeptide(L)'
;MNRLLVTSLIFVCSYTFAHEPYVAPLAYKTEQTQVPVVAGYAEEALNSEYALKDAKLTVITPKQDPKVINAEALHKSVTVFDVALPEDGTYILQTQASYPLKYVYDQKEWHLFFDLPADKAPPRKERDYLIPADLKTKKIKTEEVTREWVLQSYLSKGKVSDIQLPNTPVKVNFSVHPNQLKVTQAVQLTISEKGQNLPYAEINLREKGATDKQVLHFKADDKGQVELKFPKAGEYLMEVTAPVDLKLKPKNQNYTIVSLQVTE
;
A
#
# COMPACT_ATOMS: atom_id res chain seq x y z
N MET A 1 26.65 -1.06 -38.91
CA MET A 1 27.32 -0.84 -37.61
C MET A 1 26.25 -0.42 -36.63
N ASN A 2 25.45 -1.37 -36.13
CA ASN A 2 24.28 -1.10 -35.28
C ASN A 2 24.66 -1.35 -33.84
N ARG A 3 24.78 -0.27 -33.05
CA ARG A 3 24.88 -0.34 -31.59
C ARG A 3 23.47 -0.52 -31.05
N LEU A 4 23.13 -1.75 -30.65
CA LEU A 4 22.00 -2.02 -29.77
C LEU A 4 22.33 -1.41 -28.40
N LEU A 5 21.66 -0.32 -28.05
CA LEU A 5 21.57 0.13 -26.66
C LEU A 5 20.73 -0.91 -25.92
N VAL A 6 21.40 -1.73 -25.11
CA VAL A 6 20.73 -2.54 -24.09
C VAL A 6 20.41 -1.59 -22.94
N THR A 7 19.18 -1.12 -22.90
CA THR A 7 18.63 -0.40 -21.75
C THR A 7 18.49 -1.42 -20.63
N SER A 8 19.41 -1.41 -19.67
CA SER A 8 19.32 -2.23 -18.47
C SER A 8 18.04 -1.87 -17.71
N LEU A 9 17.03 -2.74 -17.76
CA LEU A 9 15.96 -2.76 -16.76
C LEU A 9 16.61 -3.13 -15.43
N ILE A 10 16.87 -2.11 -14.61
CA ILE A 10 17.13 -2.33 -13.18
C ILE A 10 15.79 -2.80 -12.62
N PHE A 11 15.69 -4.10 -12.35
CA PHE A 11 14.64 -4.64 -11.50
C PHE A 11 14.82 -4.01 -10.12
N VAL A 12 14.03 -2.98 -9.84
CA VAL A 12 13.86 -2.47 -8.48
C VAL A 12 12.92 -3.47 -7.81
N CYS A 13 13.47 -4.46 -7.12
CA CYS A 13 12.68 -5.33 -6.24
C CYS A 13 12.10 -4.45 -5.14
N SER A 14 10.80 -4.16 -5.21
CA SER A 14 10.07 -3.52 -4.13
C SER A 14 10.15 -4.40 -2.88
N TYR A 15 10.49 -3.80 -1.73
CA TYR A 15 10.63 -4.48 -0.44
C TYR A 15 9.26 -4.85 0.17
N THR A 16 8.55 -5.78 -0.47
CA THR A 16 7.28 -6.32 0.03
C THR A 16 7.57 -7.20 1.23
N PHE A 17 6.97 -6.86 2.37
CA PHE A 17 6.90 -7.81 3.48
C PHE A 17 5.96 -8.93 3.05
N ALA A 18 6.22 -10.16 3.49
CA ALA A 18 5.37 -11.29 3.15
C ALA A 18 3.89 -11.09 3.53
N HIS A 19 3.56 -10.14 4.42
CA HIS A 19 2.16 -9.80 4.70
C HIS A 19 1.98 -8.27 4.71
N GLU A 20 1.19 -7.76 3.77
CA GLU A 20 0.86 -6.34 3.67
C GLU A 20 -0.47 -6.04 4.37
N PRO A 21 -0.56 -4.95 5.14
CA PRO A 21 -1.81 -4.53 5.74
C PRO A 21 -2.76 -3.93 4.70
N TYR A 22 -4.07 -4.13 4.87
CA TYR A 22 -5.10 -3.51 4.05
C TYR A 22 -6.37 -3.18 4.84
N VAL A 23 -7.23 -2.36 4.23
CA VAL A 23 -8.62 -2.15 4.65
C VAL A 23 -9.51 -2.14 3.42
N ALA A 24 -10.61 -2.88 3.42
CA ALA A 24 -11.53 -2.95 2.29
C ALA A 24 -12.99 -3.14 2.74
N PRO A 25 -13.96 -2.44 2.15
CA PRO A 25 -15.38 -2.76 2.34
C PRO A 25 -15.71 -4.06 1.61
N LEU A 26 -16.68 -4.82 2.11
CA LEU A 26 -17.19 -5.99 1.38
C LEU A 26 -17.94 -5.63 0.10
N ALA A 27 -18.43 -4.38 0.01
CA ALA A 27 -19.03 -3.83 -1.19
C ALA A 27 -18.57 -2.38 -1.35
N TYR A 28 -18.00 -2.03 -2.50
CA TYR A 28 -17.54 -0.65 -2.80
C TYR A 28 -18.69 0.27 -3.23
N LYS A 29 -19.81 -0.32 -3.64
CA LYS A 29 -21.08 0.35 -3.94
C LYS A 29 -22.23 -0.40 -3.29
N THR A 30 -23.20 0.31 -2.75
CA THR A 30 -24.33 -0.30 -2.05
C THR A 30 -25.55 0.62 -2.01
N GLU A 31 -26.74 0.05 -1.80
CA GLU A 31 -27.94 0.80 -1.37
C GLU A 31 -28.22 0.60 0.14
N GLN A 32 -27.45 -0.26 0.79
CA GLN A 32 -27.67 -0.64 2.18
C GLN A 32 -27.33 0.52 3.14
N THR A 33 -27.94 0.48 4.32
CA THR A 33 -27.69 1.45 5.39
C THR A 33 -26.43 1.15 6.20
N GLN A 34 -25.81 -0.01 5.97
CA GLN A 34 -24.57 -0.43 6.61
C GLN A 34 -23.78 -1.36 5.70
N VAL A 35 -22.45 -1.35 5.84
CA VAL A 35 -21.54 -2.25 5.13
C VAL A 35 -20.43 -2.70 6.07
N PRO A 36 -20.13 -4.02 6.10
CA PRO A 36 -18.95 -4.50 6.79
C PRO A 36 -17.67 -4.04 6.07
N VAL A 37 -16.70 -3.60 6.85
CA VAL A 37 -15.35 -3.26 6.40
C VAL A 37 -14.37 -4.15 7.12
N VAL A 38 -13.46 -4.77 6.37
CA VAL A 38 -12.44 -5.67 6.91
C VAL A 38 -11.06 -5.03 6.85
N ALA A 39 -10.22 -5.32 7.85
CA ALA A 39 -8.82 -4.96 7.86
C ALA A 39 -7.96 -6.12 8.38
N GLY A 40 -6.76 -6.26 7.82
CA GLY A 40 -5.82 -7.29 8.23
C GLY A 40 -4.55 -7.28 7.40
N TYR A 41 -3.69 -8.26 7.66
CA TYR A 41 -2.45 -8.52 6.95
C TYR A 41 -2.63 -9.73 6.03
N ALA A 42 -2.11 -9.64 4.82
CA ALA A 42 -2.26 -10.69 3.81
C ALA A 42 -1.01 -10.84 2.93
N GLU A 43 -0.62 -12.08 2.63
CA GLU A 43 0.38 -12.38 1.59
C GLU A 43 -0.24 -12.19 0.19
N GLU A 44 -1.38 -12.84 -0.03
CA GLU A 44 -2.21 -12.63 -1.20
C GLU A 44 -3.06 -11.37 -1.05
N ALA A 45 -3.02 -10.46 -2.03
CA ALA A 45 -3.72 -9.18 -1.92
C ALA A 45 -5.21 -9.37 -1.53
N LEU A 46 -5.66 -8.64 -0.51
CA LEU A 46 -7.03 -8.65 0.02
C LEU A 46 -7.54 -9.99 0.60
N ASN A 47 -6.66 -10.97 0.83
CA ASN A 47 -6.98 -12.26 1.46
C ASN A 47 -6.38 -12.35 2.87
N SER A 48 -7.08 -11.77 3.86
CA SER A 48 -6.57 -11.65 5.23
C SER A 48 -6.16 -12.97 5.91
N GLU A 49 -4.98 -12.98 6.50
CA GLU A 49 -4.42 -14.10 7.29
C GLU A 49 -4.25 -13.75 8.77
N TYR A 50 -3.99 -12.47 9.06
CA TYR A 50 -3.89 -11.95 10.43
C TYR A 50 -4.69 -10.67 10.61
N ALA A 51 -5.37 -10.56 11.74
CA ALA A 51 -6.10 -9.34 12.07
C ALA A 51 -5.17 -8.14 12.31
N LEU A 52 -5.60 -6.95 11.89
CA LEU A 52 -4.96 -5.70 12.24
C LEU A 52 -5.39 -5.33 13.67
N LYS A 53 -4.56 -5.67 14.66
CA LYS A 53 -4.86 -5.47 16.08
C LYS A 53 -4.98 -3.99 16.43
N ASP A 54 -5.88 -3.69 17.36
CA ASP A 54 -6.13 -2.34 17.89
C ASP A 54 -6.47 -1.28 16.83
N ALA A 55 -6.85 -1.73 15.63
CA ALA A 55 -7.20 -0.85 14.52
C ALA A 55 -8.45 -0.04 14.85
N LYS A 56 -8.37 1.27 14.56
CA LYS A 56 -9.52 2.16 14.51
C LYS A 56 -9.77 2.57 13.07
N LEU A 57 -11.03 2.65 12.69
CA LEU A 57 -11.41 3.09 11.35
C LEU A 57 -11.91 4.53 11.41
N THR A 58 -11.24 5.40 10.66
CA THR A 58 -11.75 6.73 10.34
C THR A 58 -12.65 6.62 9.13
N VAL A 59 -13.91 7.02 9.28
CA VAL A 59 -14.91 7.09 8.23
C VAL A 59 -15.18 8.56 7.94
N ILE A 60 -14.72 9.04 6.79
CA ILE A 60 -15.00 10.39 6.31
C ILE A 60 -16.29 10.33 5.50
N THR A 61 -17.32 11.03 5.96
CA THR A 61 -18.65 11.02 5.35
C THR A 61 -18.70 11.81 4.03
N PRO A 62 -19.77 11.68 3.21
CA PRO A 62 -19.97 12.50 2.02
C PRO A 62 -19.92 14.01 2.29
N LYS A 63 -20.34 14.43 3.50
CA LYS A 63 -20.26 15.81 3.99
C LYS A 63 -18.88 16.23 4.51
N GLN A 64 -17.86 15.40 4.34
CA GLN A 64 -16.48 15.63 4.80
C GLN A 64 -16.34 15.74 6.33
N ASP A 65 -17.26 15.12 7.08
CA ASP A 65 -17.19 15.00 8.54
C ASP A 65 -16.56 13.64 8.92
N PRO A 66 -15.33 13.61 9.48
CA PRO A 66 -14.66 12.38 9.87
C PRO A 66 -15.15 11.85 11.21
N LYS A 67 -15.44 10.54 11.27
CA LYS A 67 -15.80 9.83 12.50
C LYS A 67 -14.90 8.64 12.71
N VAL A 68 -14.41 8.45 13.92
CA VAL A 68 -13.60 7.28 14.28
C VAL A 68 -14.50 6.24 14.94
N ILE A 69 -14.48 5.01 14.43
CA ILE A 69 -15.19 3.87 15.01
C ILE A 69 -14.19 2.78 15.42
N ASN A 70 -14.59 1.99 16.42
CA ASN A 70 -13.85 0.82 16.86
C ASN A 70 -14.27 -0.40 16.04
N ALA A 71 -13.43 -1.44 16.05
CA ALA A 71 -13.80 -2.73 15.50
C ALA A 71 -15.01 -3.32 16.24
N GLU A 72 -15.96 -3.85 15.48
CA GLU A 72 -17.10 -4.61 16.01
C GLU A 72 -16.66 -6.01 16.44
N ALA A 73 -15.74 -6.61 15.67
CA ALA A 73 -15.16 -7.91 15.97
C ALA A 73 -13.67 -7.98 15.64
N LEU A 74 -12.93 -8.70 16.49
CA LEU A 74 -11.53 -9.06 16.29
C LEU A 74 -11.41 -10.58 16.23
N HIS A 75 -11.16 -11.12 15.04
CA HIS A 75 -10.86 -12.53 14.84
C HIS A 75 -9.34 -12.75 14.76
N LYS A 76 -8.90 -14.00 14.63
CA LYS A 76 -7.47 -14.29 14.43
C LYS A 76 -6.98 -13.77 13.08
N SER A 77 -7.79 -13.95 12.05
CA SER A 77 -7.43 -13.66 10.67
C SER A 77 -7.85 -12.28 10.20
N VAL A 78 -8.82 -11.62 10.85
CA VAL A 78 -9.40 -10.37 10.34
C VAL A 78 -9.97 -9.51 11.47
N THR A 79 -9.87 -8.18 11.29
CA THR A 79 -10.58 -7.17 12.08
C THR A 79 -11.78 -6.69 11.27
N VAL A 80 -12.96 -6.65 11.90
CA VAL A 80 -14.23 -6.28 11.23
C VAL A 80 -14.81 -5.03 11.88
N PHE A 81 -15.22 -4.08 11.03
CA PHE A 81 -15.96 -2.89 11.40
C PHE A 81 -17.35 -2.95 10.76
N ASP A 82 -18.38 -2.48 11.45
CA ASP A 82 -19.70 -2.26 10.86
C ASP A 82 -19.90 -0.75 10.60
N VAL A 83 -19.87 -0.36 9.32
CA VAL A 83 -19.91 1.06 8.94
C VAL A 83 -21.34 1.46 8.58
N ALA A 84 -21.92 2.35 9.37
CA ALA A 84 -23.21 2.97 9.07
C ALA A 84 -23.10 4.00 7.93
N LEU A 85 -24.08 3.97 7.02
CA LEU A 85 -24.18 4.80 5.83
C LEU A 85 -25.49 5.62 5.84
N PRO A 86 -25.60 6.63 6.71
CA PRO A 86 -26.82 7.43 6.84
C PRO A 86 -27.10 8.34 5.64
N GLU A 87 -26.12 8.57 4.76
CA GLU A 87 -26.17 9.56 3.68
C GLU A 87 -25.80 8.91 2.36
N ASP A 88 -26.45 9.33 1.27
CA ASP A 88 -26.01 8.95 -0.08
C ASP A 88 -24.75 9.72 -0.46
N GLY A 89 -23.84 9.07 -1.17
CA GLY A 89 -22.55 9.65 -1.55
C GLY A 89 -21.38 8.74 -1.22
N THR A 90 -20.17 9.28 -1.32
CA THR A 90 -18.92 8.54 -1.12
C THR A 90 -18.31 8.81 0.25
N TYR A 91 -17.98 7.72 0.91
CA TYR A 91 -17.25 7.66 2.16
C TYR A 91 -15.78 7.29 1.88
N ILE A 92 -14.85 7.93 2.58
CA ILE A 92 -13.44 7.50 2.62
C ILE A 92 -13.24 6.71 3.91
N LEU A 93 -12.76 5.49 3.77
CA LEU A 93 -12.43 4.59 4.86
C LEU A 93 -10.93 4.64 5.05
N GLN A 94 -10.45 4.92 6.26
CA GLN A 94 -9.02 5.03 6.54
C GLN A 94 -8.64 4.39 7.87
N THR A 95 -7.59 3.59 7.86
CA THR A 95 -6.90 3.13 9.09
C THR A 95 -5.38 3.21 8.88
N GLN A 96 -4.62 2.84 9.91
CA GLN A 96 -3.16 2.93 9.89
C GLN A 96 -2.54 1.68 10.50
N ALA A 97 -1.37 1.32 9.98
CA ALA A 97 -0.51 0.30 10.55
C ALA A 97 0.92 0.83 10.58
N SER A 98 1.77 0.28 11.44
CA SER A 98 3.19 0.57 11.42
C SER A 98 4.02 -0.66 11.77
N TYR A 99 5.25 -0.69 11.26
CA TYR A 99 6.18 -1.77 11.52
C TYR A 99 7.61 -1.23 11.67
N PRO A 100 8.31 -1.57 12.76
CA PRO A 100 9.70 -1.16 12.95
C PRO A 100 10.62 -1.96 12.02
N LEU A 101 11.51 -1.28 11.34
CA LEU A 101 12.53 -1.87 10.48
C LEU A 101 13.92 -1.57 11.02
N LYS A 102 14.83 -2.51 10.80
CA LYS A 102 16.26 -2.31 11.04
C LYS A 102 17.00 -2.33 9.73
N TYR A 103 17.97 -1.43 9.61
CA TYR A 103 18.90 -1.39 8.49
C TYR A 103 20.34 -1.50 8.98
N VAL A 104 21.19 -2.16 8.20
CA VAL A 104 22.63 -2.20 8.41
C VAL A 104 23.33 -1.62 7.20
N TYR A 105 24.43 -0.89 7.43
CA TYR A 105 25.27 -0.39 6.36
C TYR A 105 26.38 -1.39 6.05
N ASP A 106 26.38 -1.96 4.85
CA ASP A 106 27.40 -2.86 4.34
C ASP A 106 27.73 -2.49 2.89
N GLN A 107 28.98 -2.68 2.46
CA GLN A 107 29.38 -2.49 1.05
C GLN A 107 28.97 -1.14 0.40
N LYS A 108 28.88 -0.08 1.21
CA LYS A 108 28.47 1.28 0.81
C LYS A 108 26.97 1.46 0.52
N GLU A 109 26.14 0.52 0.94
CA GLU A 109 24.69 0.56 0.81
C GLU A 109 24.02 0.17 2.15
N TRP A 110 22.81 0.67 2.34
CA TRP A 110 21.94 0.28 3.44
C TRP A 110 21.09 -0.90 3.00
N HIS A 111 21.02 -1.92 3.85
CA HIS A 111 20.20 -3.10 3.61
C HIS A 111 19.27 -3.32 4.79
N LEU A 112 18.05 -3.80 4.51
CA LEU A 112 17.19 -4.35 5.55
C LEU A 112 17.97 -5.41 6.33
N PHE A 113 17.81 -5.39 7.64
CA PHE A 113 18.49 -6.29 8.56
C PHE A 113 17.48 -7.06 9.39
N PHE A 114 17.55 -8.39 9.31
CA PHE A 114 16.77 -9.28 10.14
C PHE A 114 17.71 -10.08 11.03
N ASP A 115 17.47 -10.01 12.35
CA ASP A 115 18.24 -10.75 13.34
C ASP A 115 17.74 -12.20 13.40
N LEU A 116 18.10 -12.96 12.36
CA LEU A 116 17.72 -14.35 12.18
C LEU A 116 18.98 -15.23 12.08
N PRO A 117 18.97 -16.43 12.68
CA PRO A 117 20.05 -17.37 12.49
C PRO A 117 20.05 -17.93 11.06
N ALA A 118 21.22 -18.34 10.57
CA ALA A 118 21.43 -18.69 9.16
C ALA A 118 20.58 -19.88 8.68
N ASP A 119 20.24 -20.80 9.58
CA ASP A 119 19.40 -21.98 9.33
C ASP A 119 17.90 -21.66 9.22
N LYS A 120 17.48 -20.45 9.62
CA LYS A 120 16.08 -19.98 9.56
C LYS A 120 15.81 -18.95 8.49
N ALA A 121 16.79 -18.64 7.66
CA ALA A 121 16.65 -17.66 6.60
C ALA A 121 16.91 -18.34 5.23
N PRO A 122 16.15 -17.98 4.18
CA PRO A 122 16.42 -18.47 2.82
C PRO A 122 17.85 -18.16 2.36
N PRO A 123 18.38 -18.89 1.37
CA PRO A 123 19.70 -18.62 0.81
C PRO A 123 19.91 -17.14 0.45
N ARG A 124 21.12 -16.60 0.63
CA ARG A 124 21.43 -15.18 0.41
C ARG A 124 21.00 -14.65 -0.97
N LYS A 125 21.04 -15.50 -2.01
CA LYS A 125 20.65 -15.16 -3.39
C LYS A 125 19.13 -15.02 -3.60
N GLU A 126 18.33 -15.51 -2.66
CA GLU A 126 16.86 -15.52 -2.72
C GLU A 126 16.25 -14.45 -1.79
N ARG A 127 17.07 -13.59 -1.18
CA ARG A 127 16.63 -12.56 -0.24
C ARG A 127 17.32 -11.22 -0.48
N ASP A 128 16.57 -10.15 -0.27
CA ASP A 128 17.03 -8.77 -0.43
C ASP A 128 17.44 -8.08 0.88
N TYR A 129 17.51 -8.85 1.96
CA TYR A 129 17.94 -8.42 3.28
C TYR A 129 19.21 -9.15 3.74
N LEU A 130 19.86 -8.58 4.75
CA LEU A 130 21.01 -9.16 5.43
C LEU A 130 20.63 -9.74 6.79
N ILE A 131 21.31 -10.81 7.16
CA ILE A 131 21.28 -11.37 8.52
C ILE A 131 22.70 -11.31 9.13
N PRO A 132 22.88 -11.58 10.44
CA PRO A 132 24.19 -11.54 11.07
C PRO A 132 25.29 -12.34 10.34
N ALA A 133 24.95 -13.52 9.80
CA ALA A 133 25.89 -14.40 9.11
C ALA A 133 26.41 -13.84 7.77
N ASP A 134 25.74 -12.85 7.18
CA ASP A 134 26.18 -12.21 5.93
C ASP A 134 27.28 -11.16 6.18
N LEU A 135 27.43 -10.71 7.42
CA LEU A 135 28.28 -9.59 7.79
C LEU A 135 29.63 -10.07 8.31
N LYS A 136 30.71 -9.41 7.87
CA LYS A 136 32.07 -9.74 8.33
C LYS A 136 32.35 -9.31 9.77
N THR A 137 31.60 -8.35 10.29
CA THR A 137 31.78 -7.80 11.64
C THR A 137 30.91 -8.50 12.66
N LYS A 138 31.48 -8.80 13.84
CA LYS A 138 30.71 -9.32 14.99
C LYS A 138 29.94 -8.23 15.73
N LYS A 139 30.32 -6.95 15.59
CA LYS A 139 29.61 -5.82 16.19
C LYS A 139 28.77 -5.14 15.11
N ILE A 140 27.52 -5.57 15.00
CA ILE A 140 26.55 -5.06 14.03
C ILE A 140 25.95 -3.77 14.60
N LYS A 141 25.99 -2.69 13.82
CA LYS A 141 25.30 -1.44 14.14
C LYS A 141 24.11 -1.32 13.19
N THR A 142 22.93 -1.10 13.76
CA THR A 142 21.70 -0.93 13.00
C THR A 142 21.16 0.49 13.15
N GLU A 143 20.49 0.96 12.12
CA GLU A 143 19.62 2.13 12.18
C GLU A 143 18.17 1.65 12.19
N GLU A 144 17.38 2.19 13.12
CA GLU A 144 15.97 1.86 13.23
C GLU A 144 15.15 2.93 12.50
N VAL A 145 14.19 2.48 11.71
CA VAL A 145 13.21 3.34 11.04
C VAL A 145 11.83 2.73 11.18
N THR A 146 10.80 3.56 11.13
CA THR A 146 9.42 3.09 11.13
C THR A 146 8.88 3.10 9.71
N ARG A 147 8.30 1.98 9.28
CA ARG A 147 7.41 1.94 8.13
C ARG A 147 6.00 2.26 8.60
N GLU A 148 5.37 3.24 8.00
CA GLU A 148 4.01 3.68 8.31
C GLU A 148 3.13 3.49 7.08
N TRP A 149 2.00 2.81 7.25
CA TRP A 149 0.99 2.66 6.22
C TRP A 149 -0.25 3.44 6.59
N VAL A 150 -0.70 4.27 5.64
CA VAL A 150 -2.08 4.73 5.59
C VAL A 150 -2.85 3.77 4.69
N LEU A 151 -3.82 3.05 5.26
CA LEU A 151 -4.69 2.13 4.53
C LEU A 151 -5.97 2.86 4.19
N GLN A 152 -6.37 2.86 2.93
CA GLN A 152 -7.53 3.59 2.43
C GLN A 152 -8.41 2.72 1.55
N SER A 153 -9.70 3.02 1.55
CA SER A 153 -10.66 2.52 0.57
C SER A 153 -11.80 3.52 0.41
N TYR A 154 -12.57 3.37 -0.65
CA TYR A 154 -13.72 4.21 -0.95
C TYR A 154 -14.99 3.36 -0.99
N LEU A 155 -16.09 3.91 -0.49
CA LEU A 155 -17.39 3.25 -0.43
C LEU A 155 -18.49 4.24 -0.82
N SER A 156 -19.30 3.93 -1.82
CA SER A 156 -20.41 4.80 -2.23
C SER A 156 -21.76 4.17 -1.90
N LYS A 157 -22.64 4.94 -1.27
CA LYS A 157 -24.06 4.59 -1.11
C LYS A 157 -24.89 5.30 -2.18
N GLY A 158 -25.65 4.55 -2.97
CA GLY A 158 -26.46 5.06 -4.07
C GLY A 158 -25.63 5.65 -5.20
N LYS A 159 -25.20 6.91 -5.02
CA LYS A 159 -24.41 7.67 -5.99
C LYS A 159 -23.02 8.00 -5.47
N VAL A 160 -22.12 8.33 -6.40
CA VAL A 160 -20.85 8.98 -6.03
C VAL A 160 -21.07 10.44 -5.68
N SER A 161 -20.13 11.02 -4.94
CA SER A 161 -20.09 12.43 -4.56
C SER A 161 -18.65 12.88 -4.61
N ASP A 162 -18.40 14.18 -4.66
CA ASP A 162 -17.03 14.70 -4.57
C ASP A 162 -16.38 14.27 -3.26
N ILE A 163 -15.06 14.05 -3.32
CA ILE A 163 -14.23 13.64 -2.19
C ILE A 163 -13.14 14.67 -1.95
N GLN A 164 -12.88 14.98 -0.69
CA GLN A 164 -11.68 15.71 -0.28
C GLN A 164 -10.72 14.74 0.39
N LEU A 165 -9.56 14.53 -0.24
CA LEU A 165 -8.56 13.60 0.30
C LEU A 165 -8.07 14.09 1.68
N PRO A 166 -8.01 13.20 2.69
CA PRO A 166 -7.51 13.56 4.01
C PRO A 166 -6.05 13.98 3.95
N ASN A 167 -5.60 14.68 4.99
CA ASN A 167 -4.21 15.11 5.09
C ASN A 167 -3.28 13.98 5.54
N THR A 168 -2.91 13.11 4.61
CA THR A 168 -1.99 11.98 4.83
C THR A 168 -0.59 12.30 4.31
N PRO A 169 0.47 11.64 4.83
CA PRO A 169 1.84 11.87 4.38
C PRO A 169 2.01 11.68 2.88
N VAL A 170 1.55 10.56 2.33
CA VAL A 170 1.43 10.31 0.90
C VAL A 170 -0.04 10.45 0.51
N LYS A 171 -0.34 11.15 -0.59
CA LYS A 171 -1.69 11.30 -1.15
C LYS A 171 -1.71 10.78 -2.57
N VAL A 172 -2.75 10.03 -2.88
CA VAL A 172 -3.01 9.47 -4.21
C VAL A 172 -4.28 10.10 -4.75
N ASN A 173 -4.13 10.98 -5.74
CA ASN A 173 -5.27 11.63 -6.40
C ASN A 173 -5.54 10.94 -7.74
N PHE A 174 -6.79 10.56 -7.99
CA PHE A 174 -7.23 9.88 -9.20
C PHE A 174 -7.92 10.88 -10.13
N SER A 175 -7.64 10.82 -11.43
CA SER A 175 -8.34 11.63 -12.43
C SER A 175 -9.79 11.23 -12.64
N VAL A 176 -10.17 10.03 -12.19
CA VAL A 176 -11.53 9.51 -12.19
C VAL A 176 -11.90 9.16 -10.74
N HIS A 177 -13.15 9.35 -10.36
CA HIS A 177 -13.63 9.01 -9.03
C HIS A 177 -13.25 7.55 -8.68
N PRO A 178 -12.68 7.24 -7.50
CA PRO A 178 -12.17 5.90 -7.17
C PRO A 178 -13.22 4.77 -7.23
N ASN A 179 -14.49 5.07 -7.02
CA ASN A 179 -15.60 4.11 -7.21
C ASN A 179 -16.18 4.09 -8.64
N GLN A 180 -15.52 4.70 -9.62
CA GLN A 180 -15.93 4.68 -11.03
C GLN A 180 -14.81 4.18 -11.94
N LEU A 181 -13.87 3.41 -11.38
CA LEU A 181 -12.77 2.81 -12.14
C LEU A 181 -13.31 1.73 -13.08
N LYS A 182 -12.83 1.75 -14.33
CA LYS A 182 -13.21 0.82 -15.39
C LYS A 182 -11.98 0.25 -16.09
N VAL A 183 -12.10 -0.97 -16.63
CA VAL A 183 -11.03 -1.60 -17.42
C VAL A 183 -10.75 -0.82 -18.71
N THR A 184 -11.81 -0.26 -19.31
CA THR A 184 -11.75 0.43 -20.60
C THR A 184 -11.13 1.82 -20.55
N GLN A 185 -10.84 2.35 -19.36
CA GLN A 185 -10.32 3.72 -19.19
C GLN A 185 -8.92 3.72 -18.59
N ALA A 186 -8.05 4.55 -19.16
CA ALA A 186 -6.80 4.92 -18.52
C ALA A 186 -7.10 5.89 -17.36
N VAL A 187 -6.41 5.70 -16.24
CA VAL A 187 -6.59 6.52 -15.04
C VAL A 187 -5.28 7.21 -14.73
N GLN A 188 -5.27 8.53 -14.73
CA GLN A 188 -4.10 9.30 -14.33
C GLN A 188 -4.09 9.44 -12.81
N LEU A 189 -2.97 9.11 -12.20
CA LEU A 189 -2.72 9.41 -10.80
C LEU A 189 -1.80 10.62 -10.68
N THR A 190 -2.03 11.43 -9.65
CA THR A 190 -1.08 12.42 -9.16
C THR A 190 -0.73 12.10 -7.72
N ILE A 191 0.55 11.86 -7.48
CA ILE A 191 1.10 11.45 -6.18
C ILE A 191 1.81 12.65 -5.54
N SER A 192 1.51 12.89 -4.27
CA SER A 192 2.20 13.91 -3.48
C SER A 192 2.64 13.36 -2.13
N GLU A 193 3.76 13.87 -1.62
CA GLU A 193 4.19 13.67 -0.24
C GLU A 193 4.23 15.02 0.48
N LYS A 194 3.56 15.12 1.64
CA LYS A 194 3.51 16.35 2.47
C LYS A 194 3.12 17.60 1.69
N GLY A 195 2.22 17.45 0.71
CA GLY A 195 1.68 18.53 -0.11
C GLY A 195 2.55 18.96 -1.29
N GLN A 196 3.68 18.31 -1.54
CA GLN A 196 4.50 18.50 -2.73
C GLN A 196 4.36 17.28 -3.64
N ASN A 197 4.42 17.47 -4.95
CA ASN A 197 4.47 16.34 -5.88
C ASN A 197 5.61 15.39 -5.50
N LEU A 198 5.40 14.08 -5.65
CA LEU A 198 6.37 13.05 -5.34
C LEU A 198 6.93 12.46 -6.65
N PRO A 199 8.05 12.99 -7.18
CA PRO A 199 8.66 12.48 -8.40
C PRO A 199 9.06 11.02 -8.21
N TYR A 200 8.91 10.22 -9.27
CA TYR A 200 9.42 8.85 -9.28
C TYR A 200 8.86 7.95 -8.18
N ALA A 201 7.67 8.29 -7.64
CA ALA A 201 6.92 7.41 -6.75
C ALA A 201 6.78 6.03 -7.37
N GLU A 202 6.90 5.00 -6.55
CA GLU A 202 6.71 3.60 -6.94
C GLU A 202 5.27 3.21 -6.62
N ILE A 203 4.61 2.54 -7.57
CA ILE A 203 3.24 2.06 -7.46
C ILE A 203 3.22 0.57 -7.76
N ASN A 204 2.76 -0.21 -6.79
CA ASN A 204 2.61 -1.66 -6.89
C ASN A 204 1.11 -1.98 -6.92
N LEU A 205 0.64 -2.55 -8.02
CA LEU A 205 -0.76 -2.93 -8.19
C LEU A 205 -0.90 -4.45 -8.22
N ARG A 206 -1.75 -4.99 -7.34
CA ARG A 206 -2.03 -6.43 -7.25
C ARG A 206 -3.54 -6.65 -7.30
N GLU A 207 -3.98 -7.57 -8.14
CA GLU A 207 -5.37 -8.05 -8.09
C GLU A 207 -5.58 -8.87 -6.82
N LYS A 208 -6.81 -8.90 -6.29
CA LYS A 208 -7.20 -9.81 -5.22
C LYS A 208 -6.72 -11.25 -5.47
N GLY A 209 -6.09 -11.85 -4.47
CA GLY A 209 -5.50 -13.19 -4.55
C GLY A 209 -4.10 -13.23 -5.17
N ALA A 210 -3.57 -12.11 -5.70
CA ALA A 210 -2.24 -12.07 -6.28
C ALA A 210 -1.15 -11.94 -5.21
N THR A 211 -0.08 -12.71 -5.36
CA THR A 211 1.15 -12.61 -4.56
C THR A 211 2.03 -11.45 -5.06
N ASP A 212 3.10 -11.14 -4.33
CA ASP A 212 4.12 -10.17 -4.74
C ASP A 212 4.78 -10.52 -6.08
N LYS A 213 4.83 -11.80 -6.48
CA LYS A 213 5.35 -12.26 -7.77
C LYS A 213 4.48 -11.87 -8.97
N GLN A 214 3.22 -11.49 -8.74
CA GLN A 214 2.23 -11.17 -9.77
C GLN A 214 1.91 -9.66 -9.81
N VAL A 215 2.72 -8.85 -9.15
CA VAL A 215 2.57 -7.40 -9.08
C VAL A 215 2.78 -6.74 -10.44
N LEU A 216 1.96 -5.73 -10.72
CA LEU A 216 2.17 -4.79 -11.80
C LEU A 216 2.85 -3.54 -11.23
N HIS A 217 4.10 -3.32 -11.63
CA HIS A 217 4.90 -2.18 -11.20
C HIS A 217 4.72 -0.99 -12.14
N PHE A 218 4.45 0.18 -11.56
CA PHE A 218 4.44 1.45 -12.25
C PHE A 218 5.31 2.45 -11.51
N LYS A 219 5.84 3.42 -12.25
CA LYS A 219 6.68 4.47 -11.70
C LYS A 219 6.16 5.82 -12.19
N ALA A 220 6.00 6.75 -11.27
CA ALA A 220 5.62 8.11 -11.61
C ALA A 220 6.75 8.85 -12.34
N ASP A 221 6.37 9.85 -13.12
CA ASP A 221 7.31 10.75 -13.79
C ASP A 221 7.95 11.75 -12.80
N ASP A 222 8.70 12.70 -13.36
CA ASP A 222 9.36 13.78 -12.61
C ASP A 222 8.37 14.76 -11.93
N LYS A 223 7.09 14.70 -12.28
CA LYS A 223 6.00 15.50 -11.71
C LYS A 223 5.13 14.70 -10.75
N GLY A 224 5.45 13.44 -10.49
CA GLY A 224 4.66 12.56 -9.64
C GLY A 224 3.36 12.09 -10.30
N GLN A 225 3.33 12.02 -11.64
CA GLN A 225 2.17 11.55 -12.40
C GLN A 225 2.42 10.17 -12.99
N VAL A 226 1.38 9.33 -13.07
CA VAL A 226 1.46 8.01 -13.69
C VAL A 226 0.12 7.62 -14.31
N GLU A 227 0.16 7.01 -15.49
CA GLU A 227 -1.02 6.42 -16.13
C GLU A 227 -1.16 4.96 -15.70
N LEU A 228 -2.32 4.60 -15.14
CA LEU A 228 -2.67 3.24 -14.82
C LEU A 228 -3.73 2.69 -15.79
N LYS A 229 -3.55 1.43 -16.18
CA LYS A 229 -4.56 0.64 -16.90
C LYS A 229 -4.77 -0.66 -16.15
N PHE A 230 -6.02 -0.90 -15.75
CA PHE A 230 -6.39 -2.13 -15.08
C PHE A 230 -6.57 -3.24 -16.12
N PRO A 231 -5.97 -4.43 -15.94
CA PRO A 231 -6.01 -5.49 -16.94
C PRO A 231 -7.40 -6.13 -17.07
N LYS A 232 -8.19 -6.16 -15.99
CA LYS A 232 -9.55 -6.71 -15.95
C LYS A 232 -10.36 -6.16 -14.78
N ALA A 233 -11.67 -6.41 -14.80
CA ALA A 233 -12.55 -6.04 -13.70
C ALA A 233 -12.23 -6.91 -12.48
N GLY A 234 -12.37 -6.35 -11.28
CA GLY A 234 -12.00 -7.02 -10.04
C GLY A 234 -11.64 -6.06 -8.92
N GLU A 235 -11.23 -6.64 -7.80
CA GLU A 235 -10.70 -5.89 -6.66
C GLU A 235 -9.18 -5.85 -6.73
N TYR A 236 -8.59 -4.72 -6.34
CA TYR A 236 -7.16 -4.49 -6.39
C TYR A 236 -6.66 -3.87 -5.09
N LEU A 237 -5.43 -4.22 -4.73
CA LEU A 237 -4.62 -3.55 -3.73
C LEU A 237 -3.54 -2.73 -4.45
N MET A 238 -3.55 -1.42 -4.22
CA MET A 238 -2.56 -0.51 -4.81
C MET A 238 -1.72 0.12 -3.69
N GLU A 239 -0.44 -0.20 -3.66
CA GLU A 239 0.54 0.40 -2.75
C GLU A 239 1.29 1.52 -3.47
N VAL A 240 1.49 2.66 -2.79
CA VAL A 240 2.24 3.81 -3.28
C VAL A 240 3.26 4.25 -2.23
N THR A 241 4.50 4.46 -2.66
CA THR A 241 5.59 4.94 -1.78
C THR A 241 6.63 5.77 -2.52
N ALA A 242 7.47 6.47 -1.76
CA ALA A 242 8.63 7.17 -2.29
C ALA A 242 9.71 6.18 -2.74
N PRO A 243 10.50 6.51 -3.77
CA PRO A 243 11.63 5.68 -4.17
C PRO A 243 12.65 5.58 -3.03
N VAL A 244 13.21 4.39 -2.84
CA VAL A 244 14.23 4.13 -1.81
C VAL A 244 15.62 4.25 -2.45
N ASP A 245 16.45 5.15 -1.91
CA ASP A 245 17.88 5.22 -2.25
C ASP A 245 18.72 4.57 -1.13
N LEU A 246 19.22 3.37 -1.40
CA LEU A 246 20.01 2.59 -0.46
C LEU A 246 21.40 3.19 -0.19
N LYS A 247 21.86 4.16 -0.98
CA LYS A 247 23.13 4.86 -0.71
C LYS A 247 22.97 5.92 0.37
N LEU A 248 21.73 6.35 0.63
CA LEU A 248 21.41 7.32 1.65
C LEU A 248 20.99 6.64 2.94
N LYS A 249 21.28 7.28 4.07
CA LYS A 249 20.83 6.82 5.38
C LYS A 249 19.29 6.67 5.38
N PRO A 250 18.75 5.51 5.78
CA PRO A 250 17.31 5.27 5.74
C PRO A 250 16.60 6.22 6.71
N LYS A 251 15.35 6.53 6.36
CA LYS A 251 14.42 7.35 7.14
C LYS A 251 13.10 6.60 7.28
N ASN A 252 12.21 7.10 8.12
CA ASN A 252 10.84 6.59 8.18
C ASN A 252 10.22 6.58 6.78
N GLN A 253 9.53 5.50 6.49
CA GLN A 253 8.96 5.24 5.17
C GLN A 253 7.45 5.39 5.25
N ASN A 254 6.89 6.22 4.39
CA ASN A 254 5.45 6.43 4.32
C ASN A 254 4.89 5.68 3.11
N TYR A 255 3.80 4.95 3.35
CA TYR A 255 3.06 4.22 2.33
C TYR A 255 1.61 4.63 2.38
N THR A 256 0.98 4.70 1.20
CA THR A 256 -0.47 4.69 1.09
C THR A 256 -0.87 3.43 0.35
N ILE A 257 -1.68 2.59 0.99
CA ILE A 257 -2.26 1.39 0.39
C ILE A 257 -3.74 1.65 0.19
N VAL A 258 -4.20 1.52 -1.06
CA VAL A 258 -5.59 1.76 -1.45
C VAL A 258 -6.22 0.48 -1.96
N SER A 259 -7.28 0.02 -1.31
CA SER A 259 -8.14 -1.04 -1.85
C SER A 259 -9.16 -0.43 -2.80
N LEU A 260 -9.32 -1.04 -3.98
CA LEU A 260 -10.12 -0.50 -5.09
C LEU A 260 -10.99 -1.58 -5.71
N GLN A 261 -12.11 -1.17 -6.32
CA GLN A 261 -12.89 -2.00 -7.23
C GLN A 261 -12.89 -1.38 -8.63
N VAL A 262 -12.64 -2.24 -9.62
CA VAL A 262 -12.67 -1.90 -11.04
C VAL A 262 -13.79 -2.68 -11.69
N THR A 263 -14.62 -1.97 -12.46
CA THR A 263 -15.75 -2.52 -13.21
C THR A 263 -15.44 -2.58 -14.71
N GLU A 264 -16.31 -3.17 -15.52
CA GLU A 264 -16.16 -3.19 -16.99
C GLU A 264 -16.22 -1.78 -17.63
#